data_AF-A0A0D7VYG9-F1
#
_entry.id   AF-A0A0D7VYG9-F1
#
_cell.length_a   1.000
_cell.length_b   1.000
_cell.length_c   1.000
_cell.angle_alpha   90.00
_cell.angle_beta   90.00
_cell.angle_gamma   90.00
#
_symmetry.space_group_name_H-M   'P 1'
#
loop_
_entity.id
_entity.type
_entity.pdbx_description
1 polymer ?
#
loop_
_entity_poly.entity_id
_entity_poly.type
_entity_poly.pdbx_seq_one_letter_code
_entity_poly.pdbx_strand_id
1 'polypeptide(L)'
;ASGIVHFMSSNRNRNNLMPESIIIAIENVDRERDFTVTKIKTKRPNNMGGGRIFLNFIEKELVPYIDKKYKTEPFRTLVGHSLGGLLTLNSYMDENSVFNAYISIDPSIWWNEEMMKNKVDSISSISLDKKLYIATANQGEANYERNKQRHDSLYTLITKKSDKPLNIEIEYFEKENHRSVPLVALYEGLKYINQEE
;
A
#
# COMPACT_ATOMS: atom_id res chain seq x y z
N ALA A 1 3.56 -11.81 -8.83
CA ALA A 1 3.77 -10.45 -9.39
C ALA A 1 4.21 -10.50 -10.85
N SER A 2 5.38 -11.05 -11.20
CA SER A 2 5.91 -11.04 -12.58
C SER A 2 4.96 -11.59 -13.65
N GLY A 3 4.34 -12.75 -13.41
CA GLY A 3 3.36 -13.32 -14.35
C GLY A 3 2.10 -12.46 -14.54
N ILE A 4 1.60 -11.83 -13.47
CA ILE A 4 0.45 -10.92 -13.53
C ILE A 4 0.79 -9.69 -14.35
N VAL A 5 1.90 -9.01 -14.02
CA VAL A 5 2.34 -7.80 -14.73
C VAL A 5 2.61 -8.11 -16.20
N HIS A 6 3.33 -9.19 -16.49
CA HIS A 6 3.60 -9.61 -17.87
C HIS A 6 2.31 -9.89 -18.65
N PHE A 7 1.35 -10.58 -18.04
CA PHE A 7 0.05 -10.81 -18.67
C PHE A 7 -0.67 -9.49 -18.93
N MET A 8 -0.84 -8.64 -17.91
CA MET A 8 -1.61 -7.41 -18.00
C MET A 8 -1.00 -6.40 -18.98
N SER A 9 0.34 -6.33 -19.07
CA SER A 9 1.04 -5.39 -19.94
C SER A 9 1.33 -5.93 -21.35
N SER A 10 0.97 -7.18 -21.65
CA SER A 10 1.34 -7.81 -22.92
C SER A 10 0.63 -7.19 -24.11
N ASN A 11 1.38 -6.37 -24.86
CA ASN A 11 0.96 -5.86 -26.17
C ASN A 11 0.78 -6.99 -27.20
N ARG A 12 1.57 -8.07 -27.09
CA ARG A 12 1.49 -9.23 -28.01
C ARG A 12 0.13 -9.91 -27.95
N ASN A 13 -0.45 -9.99 -26.75
CA ASN A 13 -1.78 -10.56 -26.51
C ASN A 13 -2.88 -9.50 -26.56
N ARG A 14 -2.54 -8.22 -26.81
CA ARG A 14 -3.44 -7.06 -26.80
C ARG A 14 -4.23 -6.91 -25.49
N ASN A 15 -3.63 -7.31 -24.37
CA ASN A 15 -4.28 -7.17 -23.07
C ASN A 15 -4.34 -5.69 -22.67
N ASN A 16 -3.22 -4.97 -22.79
CA ASN A 16 -3.13 -3.52 -22.63
C ASN A 16 -3.84 -2.99 -21.36
N LEU A 17 -3.86 -3.77 -20.28
CA LEU A 17 -4.52 -3.41 -19.02
C LEU A 17 -3.65 -2.51 -18.14
N MET A 18 -2.35 -2.46 -18.42
CA MET A 18 -1.36 -1.61 -17.77
C MET A 18 -0.13 -1.43 -18.67
N PRO A 19 0.69 -0.39 -18.47
CA PRO A 19 1.97 -0.26 -19.19
C PRO A 19 2.99 -1.33 -18.77
N GLU A 20 3.95 -1.61 -19.64
CA GLU A 20 5.10 -2.43 -19.29
C GLU A 20 5.84 -1.81 -18.10
N SER A 21 6.18 -2.62 -17.11
CA SER A 21 6.66 -2.15 -15.82
C SER A 21 7.88 -2.94 -15.33
N ILE A 22 8.81 -2.23 -14.70
CA ILE A 22 9.92 -2.86 -13.96
C ILE A 22 9.41 -3.22 -12.57
N ILE A 23 9.61 -4.48 -12.16
CA ILE A 23 9.23 -4.95 -10.83
C ILE A 23 10.46 -5.00 -9.94
N ILE A 24 10.42 -4.26 -8.84
CA ILE A 24 11.45 -4.29 -7.80
C ILE A 24 10.87 -4.98 -6.57
N ALA A 25 11.37 -6.17 -6.25
CA ALA A 25 11.03 -6.88 -5.02
C ALA A 25 12.08 -6.57 -3.95
N ILE A 26 11.65 -6.08 -2.79
CA ILE A 26 12.53 -5.73 -1.68
C ILE A 26 12.41 -6.82 -0.61
N GLU A 27 13.48 -7.58 -0.43
CA GLU A 27 13.56 -8.56 0.65
C GLU A 27 13.89 -7.84 1.97
N ASN A 28 13.12 -8.12 3.03
CA ASN A 28 13.39 -7.54 4.35
C ASN A 28 14.45 -8.35 5.09
N VAL A 29 15.33 -7.63 5.79
CA VAL A 29 16.20 -8.22 6.81
C VAL A 29 15.43 -8.31 8.13
N ASP A 30 14.74 -7.25 8.53
CA ASP A 30 13.93 -7.20 9.74
C ASP A 30 12.58 -6.54 9.45
N ARG A 31 11.57 -7.38 9.19
CA ARG A 31 10.24 -6.93 8.77
C ARG A 31 9.53 -6.11 9.84
N GLU A 32 9.67 -6.46 11.12
CA GLU A 32 8.96 -5.74 12.19
C GLU A 32 9.56 -4.36 12.41
N ARG A 33 10.89 -4.21 12.34
CA ARG A 33 11.53 -2.90 12.30
C ARG A 33 11.09 -2.10 11.08
N ASP A 34 11.23 -2.68 9.89
CA ASP A 34 11.15 -1.96 8.62
C ASP A 34 9.70 -1.59 8.22
N PHE A 35 8.69 -2.34 8.68
CA PHE A 35 7.30 -2.11 8.27
C PHE A 35 6.43 -1.45 9.35
N THR A 36 6.99 -1.19 10.54
CA THR A 36 6.26 -0.51 11.61
C THR A 36 6.81 0.89 11.82
N VAL A 37 5.95 1.88 11.80
CA VAL A 37 6.37 3.30 11.84
C VAL A 37 6.43 3.83 13.28
N THR A 38 5.72 3.18 14.20
CA THR A 38 5.76 3.50 15.62
C THR A 38 6.53 2.47 16.41
N LYS A 39 7.32 2.98 17.36
CA LYS A 39 7.97 2.14 18.36
C LYS A 39 6.94 1.75 19.43
N ILE A 40 6.64 0.46 19.53
CA ILE A 40 5.80 -0.08 20.58
C ILE A 40 6.68 -0.46 21.77
N LYS A 41 6.31 0.00 22.97
CA LYS A 41 6.96 -0.44 24.22
C LYS A 41 6.49 -1.87 24.52
N THR A 42 7.42 -2.80 24.55
CA THR A 42 7.15 -4.20 24.95
C THR A 42 7.99 -4.56 26.17
N LYS A 43 7.70 -5.70 26.81
CA LYS A 43 8.46 -6.18 27.98
C LYS A 43 9.92 -6.55 27.65
N ARG A 44 10.21 -6.86 26.39
CA ARG A 44 11.56 -7.20 25.90
C ARG A 44 12.06 -6.06 25.02
N PRO A 45 13.38 -5.82 24.95
CA PRO A 45 13.94 -4.92 23.95
C PRO A 45 13.48 -5.31 22.54
N ASN A 46 13.09 -4.31 21.75
CA ASN A 46 12.70 -4.47 20.36
C ASN A 46 13.23 -3.29 19.53
N ASN A 47 13.28 -3.47 18.23
CA ASN A 47 13.74 -2.49 17.25
C ASN A 47 12.61 -2.01 16.32
N MET A 48 11.34 -2.21 16.69
CA MET A 48 10.17 -1.74 15.94
C MET A 48 10.17 -0.21 15.82
N GLY A 49 9.44 0.33 14.84
CA GLY A 49 9.34 1.78 14.59
C GLY A 49 10.34 2.31 13.57
N GLY A 50 10.99 1.44 12.78
CA GLY A 50 11.97 1.81 11.76
C GLY A 50 11.37 2.19 10.40
N GLY A 51 10.04 2.16 10.25
CA GLY A 51 9.38 2.31 8.95
C GLY A 51 9.73 3.58 8.19
N ARG A 52 9.90 4.73 8.86
CA ARG A 52 10.32 5.97 8.19
C ARG A 52 11.76 5.92 7.69
N ILE A 53 12.64 5.20 8.38
CA ILE A 53 14.03 4.98 7.94
C ILE A 53 14.01 4.07 6.70
N PHE A 54 13.20 3.01 6.73
CA PHE A 54 13.08 2.10 5.59
C PHE A 54 12.47 2.78 4.35
N LEU A 55 11.42 3.59 4.52
CA LEU A 55 10.89 4.41 3.42
C LEU A 55 11.91 5.42 2.89
N ASN A 56 12.73 6.04 3.77
CA ASN A 56 13.80 6.92 3.32
C ASN A 56 14.84 6.19 2.46
N PHE A 57 15.23 4.97 2.85
CA PHE A 57 16.10 4.14 2.02
C PHE A 57 15.46 3.90 0.64
N ILE A 58 14.17 3.56 0.59
CA ILE A 58 13.47 3.32 -0.67
C ILE A 58 13.46 4.60 -1.53
N GLU A 59 13.02 5.72 -0.96
CA GLU A 59 12.77 6.98 -1.69
C GLU A 59 14.06 7.70 -2.08
N LYS A 60 15.10 7.65 -1.23
CA LYS A 60 16.32 8.48 -1.38
C LYS A 60 17.54 7.71 -1.85
N GLU A 61 17.51 6.38 -1.80
CA GLU A 61 18.64 5.54 -2.21
C GLU A 61 18.23 4.57 -3.32
N LEU A 62 17.23 3.72 -3.07
CA LEU A 62 16.84 2.67 -4.02
C LEU A 62 16.23 3.24 -5.30
N VAL A 63 15.23 4.13 -5.19
CA VAL A 63 14.58 4.75 -6.36
C VAL A 63 15.62 5.48 -7.23
N PRO A 64 16.47 6.38 -6.70
CA PRO A 64 17.51 7.03 -7.49
C PRO A 64 18.50 6.04 -8.13
N TYR A 65 18.85 4.95 -7.44
CA TYR A 65 19.71 3.92 -8.02
C TYR A 65 19.06 3.21 -9.21
N ILE A 66 17.78 2.86 -9.11
CA ILE A 66 17.02 2.22 -10.19
C ILE A 66 16.88 3.17 -11.38
N ASP A 67 16.53 4.44 -11.13
CA ASP A 67 16.38 5.46 -12.18
C ASP A 67 17.70 5.72 -12.93
N LYS A 68 18.84 5.62 -12.24
CA LYS A 68 20.16 5.75 -12.88
C LYS A 68 20.52 4.53 -13.73
N LYS A 69 20.04 3.35 -13.35
CA LYS A 69 20.47 2.07 -13.94
C LYS A 69 19.55 1.58 -15.06
N TYR A 70 18.27 1.93 -15.02
CA TYR A 70 17.25 1.50 -15.97
C TYR A 70 16.49 2.70 -16.52
N LYS A 71 15.87 2.55 -17.69
CA LYS A 71 14.96 3.57 -18.23
C LYS A 71 13.64 3.50 -17.49
N THR A 72 13.44 4.37 -16.53
CA THR A 72 12.21 4.46 -15.73
C THR A 72 11.39 5.67 -16.15
N GLU A 73 10.09 5.57 -15.90
CA GLU A 73 9.14 6.68 -15.97
C GLU A 73 8.86 7.21 -14.56
N PRO A 74 8.37 8.46 -14.39
CA PRO A 74 8.14 9.03 -13.07
C PRO A 74 6.97 8.36 -12.31
N PHE A 75 6.11 7.61 -12.99
CA PHE A 75 4.97 6.93 -12.36
C PHE A 75 5.44 5.70 -11.57
N ARG A 76 5.23 5.71 -10.24
CA ARG A 76 5.69 4.65 -9.33
C ARG A 76 4.55 4.14 -8.46
N THR A 77 4.52 2.82 -8.28
CA THR A 77 3.53 2.13 -7.44
C THR A 77 4.21 1.45 -6.25
N LEU A 78 3.71 1.70 -5.03
CA LEU A 78 4.11 0.98 -3.83
C LEU A 78 3.05 -0.08 -3.49
N VAL A 79 3.46 -1.34 -3.37
CA VAL A 79 2.59 -2.46 -3.02
C VAL A 79 3.05 -3.08 -1.70
N GLY A 80 2.12 -3.26 -0.76
CA GLY A 80 2.45 -3.85 0.54
C GLY A 80 1.32 -4.73 1.06
N HIS A 81 1.68 -5.87 1.66
CA HIS A 81 0.74 -6.79 2.33
C HIS A 81 0.96 -6.81 3.83
N SER A 82 -0.12 -6.87 4.61
CA SER A 82 -0.06 -7.02 6.07
C SER A 82 0.65 -5.81 6.72
N LEU A 83 1.73 -5.98 7.50
CA LEU A 83 2.58 -4.86 7.95
C LEU A 83 3.12 -4.03 6.76
N GLY A 84 3.36 -4.65 5.60
CA GLY A 84 3.73 -3.91 4.40
C GLY A 84 2.61 -3.00 3.93
N GLY A 85 1.34 -3.43 4.04
CA GLY A 85 0.17 -2.59 3.75
C GLY A 85 0.07 -1.41 4.72
N LEU A 86 0.37 -1.63 6.00
CA LEU A 86 0.47 -0.55 6.99
C LEU A 86 1.54 0.49 6.58
N LEU A 87 2.72 0.04 6.14
CA LEU A 87 3.77 0.92 5.65
C LEU A 87 3.33 1.67 4.38
N THR A 88 2.67 0.98 3.44
CA THR A 88 2.12 1.57 2.22
C THR A 88 1.13 2.69 2.53
N LEU A 89 0.21 2.49 3.47
CA LEU A 89 -0.72 3.53 3.91
C LEU A 89 0.01 4.72 4.55
N ASN A 90 1.06 4.47 5.32
CA ASN A 90 1.87 5.56 5.90
C ASN A 90 2.59 6.37 4.82
N SER A 91 3.10 5.73 3.78
CA SER A 91 3.71 6.40 2.64
C SER A 91 2.68 7.18 1.81
N TYR A 92 1.47 6.64 1.62
CA TYR A 92 0.37 7.35 0.94
C TYR A 92 0.04 8.69 1.63
N MET A 93 -0.05 8.65 2.96
CA MET A 93 -0.32 9.83 3.81
C MET A 93 0.91 10.72 4.04
N ASP A 94 2.04 10.45 3.39
CA ASP A 94 3.20 11.33 3.39
C ASP A 94 3.18 12.22 2.14
N GLU A 95 3.13 13.53 2.35
CA GLU A 95 3.15 14.53 1.28
C GLU A 95 4.44 14.43 0.44
N ASN A 96 5.56 14.01 1.04
CA ASN A 96 6.86 13.92 0.39
C ASN A 96 7.11 12.56 -0.27
N SER A 97 6.14 11.64 -0.21
CA SER A 97 6.30 10.33 -0.83
C SER A 97 6.42 10.43 -2.36
N VAL A 98 7.38 9.70 -2.91
CA VAL A 98 7.71 9.69 -4.35
C VAL A 98 6.78 8.81 -5.20
N PHE A 99 5.84 8.10 -4.57
CA PHE A 99 4.92 7.19 -5.27
C PHE A 99 3.61 7.87 -5.66
N ASN A 100 3.10 7.49 -6.82
CA ASN A 100 1.84 7.99 -7.40
C ASN A 100 0.67 7.07 -7.08
N ALA A 101 0.93 5.77 -6.97
CA ALA A 101 -0.10 4.76 -6.73
C ALA A 101 0.29 3.82 -5.59
N TYR A 102 -0.71 3.34 -4.87
CA TYR A 102 -0.54 2.55 -3.66
C TYR A 102 -1.53 1.39 -3.66
N ILE A 103 -1.03 0.18 -3.46
CA ILE A 103 -1.86 -1.02 -3.29
C ILE A 103 -1.57 -1.56 -1.88
N SER A 104 -2.50 -1.30 -0.96
CA SER A 104 -2.43 -1.72 0.43
C SER A 104 -3.29 -2.96 0.64
N ILE A 105 -2.65 -4.12 0.73
CA ILE A 105 -3.32 -5.41 0.83
C ILE A 105 -3.42 -5.86 2.29
N ASP A 106 -4.66 -5.99 2.76
CA ASP A 106 -5.05 -6.42 4.10
C ASP A 106 -4.17 -5.80 5.22
N PRO A 107 -4.12 -4.46 5.28
CA PRO A 107 -3.17 -3.73 6.09
C PRO A 107 -3.33 -4.02 7.58
N SER A 108 -2.21 -4.22 8.28
CA SER A 108 -2.21 -4.49 9.72
C SER A 108 -2.39 -3.22 10.56
N ILE A 109 -3.49 -2.49 10.35
CA ILE A 109 -3.84 -1.24 11.08
C ILE A 109 -3.92 -1.48 12.58
N TRP A 110 -4.35 -2.67 12.99
CA TRP A 110 -4.41 -3.12 14.39
C TRP A 110 -3.10 -2.97 15.17
N TRP A 111 -1.95 -2.86 14.46
CA TRP A 111 -0.66 -2.64 15.08
C TRP A 111 -0.64 -1.37 15.96
N ASN A 112 -1.22 -0.27 15.46
CA ASN A 112 -1.36 0.97 16.21
C ASN A 112 -2.44 1.86 15.56
N GLU A 113 -3.70 1.60 15.90
CA GLU A 113 -4.87 2.28 15.31
C GLU A 113 -4.88 3.78 15.62
N GLU A 114 -4.50 4.15 16.86
CA GLU A 114 -4.46 5.55 17.30
C GLU A 114 -3.45 6.36 16.49
N MET A 115 -2.27 5.80 16.21
CA MET A 115 -1.29 6.47 15.36
C MET A 115 -1.80 6.65 13.93
N MET A 116 -2.47 5.65 13.35
CA MET A 116 -3.03 5.79 12.01
C MET A 116 -4.07 6.90 11.95
N LYS A 117 -4.95 6.97 12.96
CA LYS A 117 -5.91 8.07 13.10
C LYS A 117 -5.19 9.41 13.25
N ASN A 118 -4.23 9.52 14.16
CA ASN A 118 -3.47 10.76 14.39
C ASN A 118 -2.71 11.20 13.13
N LYS A 119 -2.21 10.26 12.32
CA LYS A 119 -1.55 10.55 11.04
C LYS A 119 -2.54 11.15 10.04
N VAL A 120 -3.73 10.56 9.89
CA VAL A 120 -4.79 11.16 9.07
C VAL A 120 -5.20 12.54 9.62
N ASP A 121 -5.37 12.68 10.92
CA ASP A 121 -5.75 13.95 11.53
C ASP A 121 -4.69 15.04 11.29
N SER A 122 -3.40 14.68 11.30
CA SER A 122 -2.28 15.60 11.09
C SER A 122 -2.11 16.12 9.67
N ILE A 123 -2.62 15.42 8.66
CA ILE A 123 -2.53 15.88 7.27
C ILE A 123 -3.65 16.89 6.97
N SER A 124 -3.29 18.01 6.36
CA SER A 124 -4.24 19.09 6.02
C SER A 124 -5.14 18.73 4.84
N SER A 125 -4.60 17.98 3.87
CA SER A 125 -5.31 17.53 2.68
C SER A 125 -4.67 16.25 2.15
N ILE A 126 -5.42 15.56 1.28
CA ILE A 126 -4.93 14.40 0.54
C ILE A 126 -4.77 14.80 -0.92
N SER A 127 -3.66 14.37 -1.53
CA SER A 127 -3.40 14.62 -2.95
C SER A 127 -4.46 13.93 -3.82
N LEU A 128 -5.12 14.70 -4.68
CA LEU A 128 -6.09 14.17 -5.64
C LEU A 128 -5.42 13.32 -6.74
N ASP A 129 -4.14 13.61 -7.01
CA ASP A 129 -3.36 12.93 -8.05
C ASP A 129 -2.84 11.54 -7.63
N LYS A 130 -2.95 11.18 -6.34
CA LYS A 130 -2.48 9.88 -5.83
C LYS A 130 -3.62 8.87 -5.85
N LYS A 131 -3.35 7.67 -6.40
CA LYS A 131 -4.30 6.55 -6.40
C LYS A 131 -4.04 5.60 -5.22
N LEU A 132 -5.07 5.18 -4.50
CA LEU A 132 -4.96 4.20 -3.42
C LEU A 132 -6.00 3.09 -3.59
N TYR A 133 -5.54 1.84 -3.60
CA TYR A 133 -6.39 0.67 -3.54
C TYR A 133 -6.16 -0.07 -2.23
N ILE A 134 -7.23 -0.31 -1.47
CA ILE A 134 -7.22 -1.07 -0.22
C ILE A 134 -7.95 -2.38 -0.43
N ALA A 135 -7.24 -3.51 -0.32
CA ALA A 135 -7.88 -4.82 -0.30
C ALA A 135 -8.09 -5.28 1.15
N THR A 136 -9.27 -5.83 1.43
CA THR A 136 -9.62 -6.37 2.75
C THR A 136 -10.01 -7.84 2.63
N ALA A 137 -9.28 -8.74 3.29
CA ALA A 137 -9.71 -10.13 3.39
C ALA A 137 -10.92 -10.22 4.32
N ASN A 138 -12.00 -10.88 3.88
CA ASN A 138 -13.27 -10.87 4.61
C ASN A 138 -13.94 -12.25 4.66
N GLN A 139 -13.22 -13.31 5.04
CA GLN A 139 -13.77 -14.69 5.10
C GLN A 139 -14.86 -14.92 6.18
N GLY A 140 -15.47 -13.86 6.73
CA GLY A 140 -16.61 -13.95 7.65
C GLY A 140 -16.31 -14.43 9.08
N GLU A 141 -15.05 -14.69 9.46
CA GLU A 141 -14.70 -14.95 10.86
C GLU A 141 -14.59 -13.65 11.66
N ALA A 142 -14.84 -13.69 12.97
CA ALA A 142 -14.86 -12.52 13.85
C ALA A 142 -13.55 -11.67 13.84
N ASN A 143 -12.41 -12.27 13.53
CA ASN A 143 -11.15 -11.54 13.38
C ASN A 143 -11.10 -10.72 12.09
N TYR A 144 -11.67 -11.22 11.00
CA TYR A 144 -11.75 -10.50 9.73
C TYR A 144 -12.71 -9.32 9.82
N GLU A 145 -13.85 -9.50 10.49
CA GLU A 145 -14.81 -8.41 10.73
C GLU A 145 -14.17 -7.25 11.50
N ARG A 146 -13.36 -7.55 12.53
CA ARG A 146 -12.61 -6.51 13.27
C ARG A 146 -11.57 -5.80 12.42
N ASN A 147 -10.89 -6.52 11.52
CA ASN A 147 -9.93 -5.88 10.61
C ASN A 147 -10.63 -5.03 9.55
N LYS A 148 -11.73 -5.52 9.00
CA LYS A 148 -12.60 -4.75 8.09
C LYS A 148 -13.04 -3.44 8.73
N GLN A 149 -13.55 -3.46 9.96
CA GLN A 149 -13.96 -2.24 10.67
C GLN A 149 -12.84 -1.21 10.80
N ARG A 150 -11.59 -1.65 11.00
CA ARG A 150 -10.42 -0.76 11.04
C ARG A 150 -10.13 -0.15 9.67
N HIS A 151 -10.24 -0.94 8.61
CA HIS A 151 -10.03 -0.46 7.24
C HIS A 151 -11.12 0.55 6.86
N ASP A 152 -12.38 0.24 7.15
CA ASP A 152 -13.54 1.12 6.91
C ASP A 152 -13.41 2.44 7.67
N SER A 153 -12.97 2.37 8.94
CA SER A 153 -12.74 3.55 9.77
C SER A 153 -11.66 4.44 9.20
N LEU A 154 -10.52 3.87 8.78
CA LEU A 154 -9.44 4.63 8.16
C LEU A 154 -9.86 5.23 6.82
N TYR A 155 -10.50 4.43 5.96
CA TYR A 155 -11.03 4.88 4.67
C TYR A 155 -11.99 6.07 4.84
N THR A 156 -12.89 5.99 5.82
CA THR A 156 -13.82 7.08 6.16
C THR A 156 -13.08 8.34 6.62
N LEU A 157 -12.03 8.20 7.46
CA LEU A 157 -11.25 9.34 7.92
C LEU A 157 -10.49 10.02 6.77
N ILE A 158 -9.91 9.23 5.88
CA ILE A 158 -9.17 9.68 4.69
C ILE A 158 -10.11 10.42 3.73
N THR A 159 -11.23 9.81 3.36
CA THR A 159 -12.18 10.41 2.40
C THR A 159 -12.81 11.71 2.90
N LYS A 160 -13.01 11.85 4.22
CA LYS A 160 -13.47 13.11 4.83
C LYS A 160 -12.45 14.27 4.76
N LYS A 161 -11.21 14.05 4.34
CA LYS A 161 -10.20 15.10 4.18
C LYS A 161 -10.36 15.91 2.89
N SER A 162 -11.28 15.54 2.01
CA SER A 162 -11.53 16.24 0.76
C SER A 162 -13.02 16.25 0.45
N ASP A 163 -13.54 17.42 0.06
CA ASP A 163 -14.89 17.53 -0.51
C ASP A 163 -14.94 17.12 -1.98
N LYS A 164 -13.77 16.98 -2.63
CA LYS A 164 -13.63 16.48 -4.00
C LYS A 164 -13.47 14.96 -4.00
N PRO A 165 -13.96 14.26 -5.03
CA PRO A 165 -13.71 12.84 -5.22
C PRO A 165 -12.20 12.53 -5.14
N LEU A 166 -11.85 11.51 -4.36
CA LEU A 166 -10.48 11.00 -4.28
C LEU A 166 -10.36 9.74 -5.15
N ASN A 167 -9.17 9.51 -5.68
CA ASN A 167 -8.82 8.27 -6.37
C ASN A 167 -8.50 7.17 -5.34
N ILE A 168 -9.50 6.76 -4.56
CA ILE A 168 -9.38 5.72 -3.55
C ILE A 168 -10.49 4.68 -3.70
N GLU A 169 -10.13 3.40 -3.69
CA GLU A 169 -11.05 2.27 -3.69
C GLU A 169 -10.75 1.33 -2.52
N ILE A 170 -11.80 0.79 -1.90
CA ILE A 170 -11.70 -0.30 -0.93
C ILE A 170 -12.52 -1.50 -1.41
N GLU A 171 -11.87 -2.64 -1.58
CA GLU A 171 -12.49 -3.87 -2.05
C GLU A 171 -12.44 -4.97 -0.97
N TYR A 172 -13.54 -5.72 -0.86
CA TYR A 172 -13.69 -6.80 0.13
C TYR A 172 -13.67 -8.16 -0.56
N PHE A 173 -12.79 -9.04 -0.09
CA PHE A 173 -12.60 -10.38 -0.62
C PHE A 173 -13.24 -11.42 0.31
N GLU A 174 -14.54 -11.64 0.14
CA GLU A 174 -15.36 -12.53 0.98
C GLU A 174 -14.93 -14.00 0.98
N LYS A 175 -14.18 -14.43 -0.06
CA LYS A 175 -13.69 -15.80 -0.22
C LYS A 175 -12.23 -15.97 0.16
N GLU A 176 -11.56 -14.90 0.56
CA GLU A 176 -10.13 -14.89 0.83
C GLU A 176 -9.84 -14.61 2.31
N ASN A 177 -8.78 -15.22 2.82
CA ASN A 177 -8.20 -14.89 4.11
C ASN A 177 -6.92 -14.07 3.95
N HIS A 178 -6.34 -13.67 5.09
CA HIS A 178 -5.12 -12.87 5.15
C HIS A 178 -3.96 -13.43 4.31
N ARG A 179 -3.88 -14.76 4.14
CA ARG A 179 -2.80 -15.44 3.42
C ARG A 179 -3.09 -15.59 1.93
N SER A 180 -4.35 -15.76 1.54
CA SER A 180 -4.73 -16.04 0.15
C SER A 180 -5.04 -14.77 -0.66
N VAL A 181 -5.50 -13.70 0.02
CA VAL A 181 -5.86 -12.43 -0.62
C VAL A 181 -4.75 -11.75 -1.47
N PRO A 182 -3.43 -11.87 -1.20
CA PRO A 182 -2.45 -11.03 -1.89
C PRO A 182 -2.38 -11.20 -3.40
N LEU A 183 -2.64 -12.42 -3.90
CA LEU A 183 -2.52 -12.69 -5.33
C LEU A 183 -3.65 -12.02 -6.12
N VAL A 184 -4.90 -12.22 -5.69
CA VAL A 184 -6.08 -11.66 -6.34
C VAL A 184 -6.17 -10.15 -6.14
N ALA A 185 -5.85 -9.65 -4.94
CA ALA A 185 -5.81 -8.22 -4.66
C ALA A 185 -4.74 -7.48 -5.44
N LEU A 186 -3.60 -8.11 -5.73
CA LEU A 186 -2.60 -7.51 -6.60
C LEU A 186 -3.14 -7.32 -8.02
N TYR A 187 -3.86 -8.30 -8.56
CA TYR A 187 -4.46 -8.21 -9.89
C TYR A 187 -5.51 -7.11 -9.97
N GLU A 188 -6.47 -7.09 -9.04
CA GLU A 188 -7.53 -6.08 -9.02
C GLU A 188 -6.98 -4.68 -8.70
N GLY A 189 -6.04 -4.56 -7.76
CA GLY A 189 -5.38 -3.30 -7.46
C GLY A 189 -4.57 -2.75 -8.65
N LEU A 190 -3.88 -3.61 -9.40
CA LEU A 190 -3.20 -3.20 -10.63
C LEU A 190 -4.18 -2.75 -11.70
N LYS A 191 -5.34 -3.41 -11.83
CA LYS A 191 -6.40 -2.95 -12.75
C LYS A 191 -6.89 -1.56 -12.36
N TYR A 192 -7.24 -1.37 -11.09
CA TYR A 192 -7.74 -0.09 -10.59
C TYR A 192 -6.78 1.07 -10.86
N ILE A 193 -5.51 0.95 -10.49
CA ILE A 193 -4.57 2.08 -10.61
C ILE A 193 -4.26 2.44 -12.08
N ASN A 194 -4.46 1.51 -13.01
CA ASN A 194 -4.18 1.68 -14.44
C ASN A 194 -5.44 1.93 -15.29
N GLN A 195 -6.62 2.02 -14.70
CA GLN A 195 -7.80 2.50 -15.42
C GLN A 195 -7.60 3.95 -15.86
N GLU A 196 -7.93 4.24 -17.11
CA GLU A 196 -8.11 5.59 -17.63
C GLU A 196 -9.40 6.18 -17.05
N GLU A 197 -9.41 7.47 -16.71
CA GLU A 197 -10.61 8.20 -16.30
C GLU A 197 -11.58 8.40 -17.47
#